data_AF-A0A078JN77-F1
#
_entry.id   AF-A0A078JN77-F1
#
_cell.length_a   1.000
_cell.length_b   1.000
_cell.length_c   1.000
_cell.angle_alpha   90.00
_cell.angle_beta   90.00
_cell.angle_gamma   90.00
#
_symmetry.space_group_name_H-M   'P 1'
#
loop_
_entity.id
_entity.type
_entity.pdbx_description
1 polymer ?
#
loop_
_entity_poly.entity_id
_entity_poly.type
_entity_poly.pdbx_seq_one_letter_code
_entity_poly.pdbx_strand_id
1 'polypeptide(L)'
;MDSFSIIIIILFTLLLSFHHSDSQTAQSTRLLDLMIRDYTIRNFKLNLNTGTIQKIHLPSNFSGIDIDTVKLRCGSLRRYGSRIGEFHMGAGVTVEPCPERVMLVRQNLGSNWSSIYSTGYNLTGYNYQLASPVLGLLAYNANPDGVATNPYEVNVVGTDQNPILIDFLKITASDNPKPTKMNSSVLCACFTSNGSTTFSDQVSPYVCKGTRQGHYALVVKTEARGKDIDSSGGGMVTPSTEVDGGSGGGKLSRWKVAVGSVIGSGIGAILLGLLVVAMLVKGKKKAEREEMERRAYEEEALQVSMVGHVRAPTASGTRTLPVMPDDRYKNTHLNHHR
;
A
#
# COMPACT_ATOMS: atom_id res chain seq x y z
N MET A 1 14.43 37.07 -5.81
CA MET A 1 14.70 35.67 -5.44
C MET A 1 15.46 35.06 -6.58
N ASP A 2 16.76 34.88 -6.39
CA ASP A 2 17.65 34.46 -7.45
C ASP A 2 17.34 33.02 -7.88
N SER A 3 17.55 32.69 -9.14
CA SER A 3 17.31 31.35 -9.70
C SER A 3 17.99 30.24 -8.88
N PHE A 4 19.11 30.57 -8.23
CA PHE A 4 19.82 29.68 -7.30
C PHE A 4 19.01 29.35 -6.05
N SER A 5 18.33 30.32 -5.44
CA SER A 5 17.49 30.10 -4.26
C SER A 5 16.31 29.19 -4.59
N ILE A 6 15.74 29.30 -5.79
CA ILE A 6 14.63 28.46 -6.24
C ILE A 6 15.09 27.01 -6.44
N ILE A 7 16.26 26.81 -7.06
CA ILE A 7 16.85 25.47 -7.24
C ILE A 7 17.14 24.81 -5.88
N ILE A 8 17.66 25.57 -4.91
CA ILE A 8 17.92 25.05 -3.56
C ILE A 8 16.62 24.66 -2.87
N ILE A 9 15.55 25.45 -2.98
CA ILE A 9 14.25 25.12 -2.38
C ILE A 9 13.62 23.89 -3.06
N ILE A 10 13.74 23.76 -4.38
CA ILE A 10 13.28 22.58 -5.12
C ILE A 10 14.08 21.34 -4.73
N LEU A 11 15.41 21.45 -4.63
CA LEU A 11 16.26 20.35 -4.21
C LEU A 11 15.96 19.94 -2.76
N PHE A 12 15.78 20.91 -1.86
CA PHE A 12 15.44 20.67 -0.46
C PHE A 12 14.05 20.04 -0.29
N THR A 13 13.06 20.48 -1.08
CA THR A 13 11.72 19.86 -1.10
C THR A 13 11.73 18.48 -1.74
N LEU A 14 12.59 18.22 -2.73
CA LEU A 14 12.81 16.89 -3.30
C LEU A 14 13.47 15.96 -2.27
N LEU A 15 14.51 16.42 -1.56
CA LEU A 15 15.16 15.68 -0.48
C LEU A 15 14.20 15.39 0.68
N LEU A 16 13.34 16.34 1.05
CA LEU A 16 12.30 16.14 2.07
C LEU A 16 11.24 15.13 1.62
N SER A 17 10.94 15.06 0.32
CA SER A 17 10.00 14.08 -0.24
C SER A 17 10.58 12.65 -0.29
N PHE A 18 11.91 12.51 -0.33
CA PHE A 18 12.59 11.21 -0.24
C PHE A 18 12.69 10.67 1.19
N HIS A 19 12.48 11.51 2.21
CA HIS A 19 12.29 11.04 3.59
C HIS A 19 10.83 10.61 3.84
N HIS A 20 10.32 9.67 3.04
CA HIS A 20 9.25 8.81 3.54
C HIS A 20 9.88 8.00 4.68
N SER A 21 9.62 8.44 5.91
CA SER A 21 10.11 7.78 7.11
C SER A 21 9.29 6.51 7.32
N ASP A 22 9.55 5.48 6.51
CA ASP A 22 9.19 4.13 6.92
C ASP A 22 9.93 3.87 8.23
N SER A 23 9.20 3.38 9.24
CA SER A 23 9.84 3.09 10.52
C SER A 23 10.95 2.06 10.29
N GLN A 24 12.14 2.26 10.89
CA GLN A 24 13.29 1.33 10.78
C GLN A 24 12.89 -0.14 11.09
N THR A 25 11.81 -0.32 11.86
CA THR A 25 11.28 -1.64 12.21
C THR A 25 10.28 -2.20 11.21
N ALA A 26 9.49 -1.38 10.49
CA ALA A 26 8.70 -1.85 9.35
C ALA A 26 9.61 -2.37 8.22
N GLN A 27 10.81 -1.79 8.09
CA GLN A 27 11.86 -2.34 7.23
C GLN A 27 12.36 -3.72 7.71
N SER A 28 12.37 -3.96 9.03
CA SER A 28 12.82 -5.24 9.61
C SER A 28 11.80 -6.36 9.38
N THR A 29 10.50 -6.09 9.52
CA THR A 29 9.44 -7.07 9.20
C THR A 29 9.43 -7.39 7.71
N ARG A 30 9.56 -6.36 6.87
CA ARG A 30 9.68 -6.50 5.42
C ARG A 30 10.90 -7.34 5.02
N LEU A 31 12.04 -7.13 5.67
CA LEU A 31 13.26 -7.91 5.42
C LEU A 31 13.05 -9.39 5.78
N LEU A 32 12.40 -9.68 6.92
CA LEU A 32 12.06 -11.05 7.31
C LEU A 32 11.19 -11.73 6.25
N ASP A 33 10.17 -11.04 5.73
CA ASP A 33 9.32 -11.57 4.66
C ASP A 33 10.11 -11.90 3.39
N LEU A 34 11.04 -11.03 2.99
CA LEU A 34 11.88 -11.24 1.82
C LEU A 34 12.81 -12.45 2.00
N MET A 35 13.38 -12.62 3.20
CA MET A 35 14.21 -13.79 3.52
C MET A 35 13.40 -15.09 3.50
N ILE A 36 12.20 -15.10 4.10
CA ILE A 36 11.29 -16.24 4.10
C ILE A 36 10.86 -16.57 2.66
N ARG A 37 10.52 -15.55 1.86
CA ARG A 37 10.16 -15.71 0.44
C ARG A 37 11.27 -16.37 -0.34
N ASP A 38 12.48 -15.82 -0.30
CA ASP A 38 13.60 -16.32 -1.11
C ASP A 38 14.03 -17.72 -0.66
N TYR A 39 13.92 -18.04 0.62
CA TYR A 39 14.15 -19.39 1.11
C TYR A 39 13.06 -20.37 0.66
N THR A 40 11.79 -19.97 0.77
CA THR A 40 10.62 -20.77 0.38
C THR A 40 10.66 -21.12 -1.10
N ILE A 41 10.92 -20.14 -1.97
CA ILE A 41 10.98 -20.37 -3.42
C ILE A 41 12.11 -21.34 -3.78
N ARG A 42 13.29 -21.22 -3.17
CA ARG A 42 14.43 -22.10 -3.43
C ARG A 42 14.22 -23.54 -2.95
N ASN A 43 13.43 -23.73 -1.91
CA ASN A 43 13.19 -25.05 -1.29
C ASN A 43 11.82 -25.65 -1.67
N PHE A 44 11.07 -25.00 -2.56
CA PHE A 44 9.79 -25.50 -3.02
C PHE A 44 9.99 -26.73 -3.92
N LYS A 45 9.24 -27.82 -3.68
CA LYS A 45 9.32 -29.03 -4.53
C LYS A 45 8.52 -28.85 -5.81
N LEU A 46 9.20 -28.98 -6.95
CA LEU A 46 8.64 -28.68 -8.27
C LEU A 46 7.58 -29.69 -8.74
N ASN A 47 7.72 -30.96 -8.34
CA ASN A 47 6.92 -32.08 -8.84
C ASN A 47 5.55 -32.25 -8.13
N LEU A 48 5.08 -31.23 -7.41
CA LEU A 48 3.79 -31.29 -6.70
C LEU A 48 2.63 -30.80 -7.57
N ASN A 49 1.51 -31.51 -7.46
CA ASN A 49 0.24 -31.11 -8.06
C ASN A 49 -0.20 -29.73 -7.53
N THR A 50 -0.80 -28.93 -8.41
CA THR A 50 -1.41 -27.64 -8.03
C THR A 50 -2.40 -27.86 -6.88
N GLY A 51 -2.38 -26.99 -5.87
CA GLY A 51 -3.24 -27.09 -4.69
C GLY A 51 -2.72 -27.98 -3.56
N THR A 52 -1.56 -28.63 -3.73
CA THR A 52 -0.93 -29.40 -2.64
C THR A 52 -0.18 -28.48 -1.69
N ILE A 53 -0.53 -28.51 -0.40
CA ILE A 53 0.17 -27.76 0.63
C ILE A 53 1.52 -28.43 0.93
N GLN A 54 2.56 -27.62 1.02
CA GLN A 54 3.91 -28.03 1.35
C GLN A 54 4.42 -27.26 2.57
N LYS A 55 4.97 -28.00 3.53
CA LYS A 55 5.73 -27.43 4.65
C LYS A 55 7.16 -27.11 4.21
N ILE A 56 7.62 -25.91 4.54
CA ILE A 56 9.01 -25.49 4.34
C ILE A 56 9.69 -25.41 5.69
N HIS A 57 10.74 -26.21 5.87
CA HIS A 57 11.55 -26.18 7.08
C HIS A 57 12.63 -25.11 6.91
N LEU A 58 12.53 -24.04 7.69
CA LEU A 58 13.53 -22.97 7.68
C LEU A 58 14.82 -23.41 8.40
N PRO A 59 15.96 -22.72 8.15
CA PRO A 59 17.19 -22.95 8.90
C PRO A 59 17.01 -22.69 10.41
N SER A 60 17.90 -23.23 11.24
CA SER A 60 17.87 -23.09 12.71
C SER A 60 17.78 -21.64 13.19
N ASN A 61 18.35 -20.70 12.43
CA ASN A 61 18.30 -19.27 12.72
C ASN A 61 16.88 -18.68 12.67
N PHE A 62 15.91 -19.38 12.10
CA PHE A 62 14.48 -19.02 12.04
C PHE A 62 13.61 -20.04 12.77
N SER A 63 14.19 -20.74 13.74
CA SER A 63 13.46 -21.68 14.60
C SER A 63 12.22 -21.02 15.22
N GLY A 64 11.13 -21.77 15.26
CA GLY A 64 9.83 -21.31 15.77
C GLY A 64 8.94 -20.61 14.75
N ILE A 65 9.42 -20.42 13.50
CA ILE A 65 8.58 -19.98 12.39
C ILE A 65 8.11 -21.19 11.59
N ASP A 66 6.79 -21.37 11.48
CA ASP A 66 6.18 -22.41 10.65
C ASP A 66 5.72 -21.86 9.31
N ILE A 67 6.21 -22.45 8.23
CA ILE A 67 5.85 -22.06 6.86
C ILE A 67 5.07 -23.17 6.17
N ASP A 68 3.88 -22.82 5.71
CA ASP A 68 3.12 -23.61 4.75
C ASP A 68 3.03 -22.84 3.43
N THR A 69 3.17 -23.54 2.31
CA THR A 69 3.04 -22.93 0.99
C THR A 69 2.19 -23.78 0.04
N VAL A 70 1.46 -23.12 -0.85
CA VAL A 70 0.67 -23.79 -1.89
C VAL A 70 0.75 -23.02 -3.20
N LYS A 71 0.89 -23.76 -4.31
CA LYS A 71 0.86 -23.23 -5.67
C LYS A 71 -0.53 -23.42 -6.26
N LEU A 72 -1.17 -22.34 -6.71
CA LEU A 72 -2.53 -22.32 -7.25
C LEU A 72 -2.56 -21.64 -8.62
N ARG A 73 -3.50 -22.03 -9.48
CA ARG A 73 -3.86 -21.22 -10.67
C ARG A 73 -4.55 -19.94 -10.20
N CYS A 74 -4.17 -18.78 -10.73
CA CYS A 74 -4.84 -17.53 -10.39
C CYS A 74 -6.36 -17.62 -10.60
N GLY A 75 -6.80 -18.15 -11.76
CA GLY A 75 -8.22 -18.33 -12.05
C GLY A 75 -8.95 -19.26 -11.06
N SER A 76 -8.29 -20.32 -10.58
CA SER A 76 -8.87 -21.21 -9.56
C SER A 76 -8.99 -20.53 -8.20
N LEU A 77 -7.96 -19.78 -7.78
CA LEU A 77 -8.00 -19.01 -6.54
C LEU A 77 -9.14 -17.98 -6.57
N ARG A 78 -9.32 -17.26 -7.69
CA ARG A 78 -10.43 -16.30 -7.86
C ARG A 78 -11.80 -16.98 -7.84
N ARG A 79 -11.95 -18.13 -8.51
CA ARG A 79 -13.26 -18.79 -8.67
C ARG A 79 -13.69 -19.56 -7.42
N TYR A 80 -12.76 -20.23 -6.75
CA TYR A 80 -13.08 -21.18 -5.69
C TYR A 80 -12.53 -20.78 -4.31
N GLY A 81 -11.65 -19.78 -4.25
CA GLY A 81 -10.92 -19.46 -3.03
C GLY A 81 -9.85 -20.51 -2.69
N SER A 82 -9.38 -20.46 -1.45
CA SER A 82 -8.41 -21.42 -0.91
C SER A 82 -8.36 -21.36 0.62
N ARG A 83 -7.91 -22.45 1.25
CA ARG A 83 -7.57 -22.49 2.67
C ARG A 83 -6.11 -22.90 2.83
N ILE A 84 -5.35 -22.13 3.59
CA ILE A 84 -3.97 -22.46 3.97
C ILE A 84 -3.75 -22.13 5.44
N GLY A 85 -3.51 -23.15 6.27
CA GLY A 85 -3.45 -23.00 7.72
C GLY A 85 -4.71 -22.36 8.28
N GLU A 86 -4.53 -21.22 8.94
CA GLU A 86 -5.55 -20.38 9.58
C GLU A 86 -6.24 -19.43 8.60
N PHE A 87 -5.70 -19.27 7.39
CA PHE A 87 -6.23 -18.33 6.40
C PHE A 87 -7.25 -19.00 5.50
N HIS A 88 -8.43 -18.39 5.43
CA HIS A 88 -9.54 -18.80 4.60
C HIS A 88 -9.88 -17.67 3.62
N MET A 89 -9.61 -17.91 2.35
CA MET A 89 -10.03 -17.04 1.24
C MET A 89 -11.26 -17.68 0.60
N GLY A 90 -12.40 -16.99 0.65
CA GLY A 90 -13.62 -17.42 -0.03
C GLY A 90 -13.53 -17.30 -1.55
N ALA A 91 -14.56 -17.79 -2.24
CA ALA A 91 -14.71 -17.52 -3.67
C ALA A 91 -14.85 -16.01 -3.94
N GLY A 92 -14.33 -15.54 -5.07
CA GLY A 92 -14.45 -14.14 -5.49
C GLY A 92 -13.32 -13.23 -5.03
N VAL A 93 -12.23 -13.75 -4.45
CA VAL A 93 -11.03 -12.94 -4.19
C VAL A 93 -10.47 -12.37 -5.50
N THR A 94 -10.00 -11.13 -5.44
CA THR A 94 -9.25 -10.49 -6.52
C THR A 94 -7.77 -10.82 -6.38
N VAL A 95 -7.12 -11.08 -7.52
CA VAL A 95 -5.70 -11.41 -7.58
C VAL A 95 -5.03 -10.47 -8.58
N GLU A 96 -4.10 -9.64 -8.14
CA GLU A 96 -3.52 -8.57 -8.94
C GLU A 96 -2.00 -8.36 -8.71
N PRO A 97 -1.16 -8.49 -9.75
CA PRO A 97 -1.51 -8.98 -11.08
C PRO A 97 -1.91 -10.46 -11.02
N CYS A 98 -2.57 -10.97 -12.06
CA CYS A 98 -3.02 -12.36 -12.13
C CYS A 98 -2.08 -13.19 -13.04
N PRO A 99 -0.93 -13.67 -12.53
CA PRO A 99 -0.04 -14.53 -13.29
C PRO A 99 -0.65 -15.93 -13.52
N GLU A 100 0.05 -16.76 -14.27
CA GLU A 100 -0.39 -18.13 -14.56
C GLU A 100 -0.58 -18.97 -13.27
N ARG A 101 0.35 -18.84 -12.32
CA ARG A 101 0.25 -19.42 -10.97
C ARG A 101 0.61 -18.40 -9.90
N VAL A 102 -0.01 -18.56 -8.74
CA VAL A 102 0.26 -17.81 -7.52
C VAL A 102 0.73 -18.79 -6.46
N MET A 103 1.83 -18.47 -5.79
CA MET A 103 2.31 -19.15 -4.60
C MET A 103 1.82 -18.37 -3.39
N LEU A 104 0.98 -19.01 -2.56
CA LEU A 104 0.63 -18.48 -1.25
C LEU A 104 1.64 -18.99 -0.24
N VAL A 105 2.09 -18.11 0.65
CA VAL A 105 3.02 -18.40 1.74
C VAL A 105 2.34 -17.99 3.04
N ARG A 106 1.93 -18.99 3.81
CA ARG A 106 1.46 -18.81 5.18
C ARG A 106 2.66 -18.86 6.10
N GLN A 107 2.77 -17.85 6.95
CA GLN A 107 3.78 -17.73 7.99
C GLN A 107 3.08 -17.76 9.36
N ASN A 108 3.54 -18.60 10.27
CA ASN A 108 3.29 -18.42 11.70
C ASN A 108 4.62 -18.11 12.35
N LEU A 109 4.77 -16.88 12.85
CA LEU A 109 6.04 -16.41 13.34
C LEU A 109 6.38 -16.97 14.73
N GLY A 110 5.42 -17.58 15.42
CA GLY A 110 5.60 -18.01 16.81
C GLY A 110 5.80 -16.82 17.76
N SER A 111 5.84 -17.08 19.07
CA SER A 111 5.91 -16.02 20.08
C SER A 111 7.18 -15.18 19.99
N ASN A 112 8.33 -15.83 19.73
CA ASN A 112 9.64 -15.17 19.75
C ASN A 112 9.77 -14.12 18.65
N TRP A 113 9.42 -14.47 17.41
CA TRP A 113 9.52 -13.54 16.28
C TRP A 113 8.38 -12.54 16.24
N SER A 114 7.21 -12.86 16.83
CA SER A 114 6.09 -11.91 16.89
C SER A 114 6.43 -10.62 17.64
N SER A 115 7.42 -10.65 18.54
CA SER A 115 7.87 -9.47 19.29
C SER A 115 8.31 -8.28 18.41
N ILE A 116 8.80 -8.55 17.19
CA ILE A 116 9.19 -7.49 16.24
C ILE A 116 7.98 -6.61 15.83
N TYR A 117 6.77 -7.18 15.84
CA TYR A 117 5.55 -6.45 15.52
C TYR A 117 5.10 -5.58 16.70
N SER A 118 5.27 -6.04 17.95
CA SER A 118 4.94 -5.25 19.13
C SER A 118 5.69 -3.91 19.15
N THR A 119 7.00 -3.96 18.95
CA THR A 119 7.85 -2.76 18.94
C THR A 119 7.72 -2.00 17.62
N GLY A 120 7.75 -2.70 16.49
CA GLY A 120 7.81 -2.06 15.18
C GLY A 120 6.57 -1.31 14.75
N TYR A 121 5.43 -1.70 15.32
CA TYR A 121 4.14 -1.09 15.07
C TYR A 121 3.58 -0.37 16.29
N ASN A 122 4.42 -0.14 17.31
CA ASN A 122 4.11 0.63 18.52
C ASN A 122 2.83 0.19 19.24
N LEU A 123 2.61 -1.13 19.42
CA LEU A 123 1.40 -1.64 20.08
C LEU A 123 1.23 -1.08 21.49
N THR A 124 2.33 -0.95 22.24
CA THR A 124 2.33 -0.35 23.58
C THR A 124 1.85 1.10 23.57
N GLY A 125 2.23 1.89 22.56
CA GLY A 125 1.75 3.27 22.39
C GLY A 125 0.24 3.35 22.13
N TYR A 126 -0.37 2.26 21.64
CA TYR A 126 -1.82 2.13 21.49
C TYR A 126 -2.49 1.45 22.70
N ASN A 127 -1.76 1.17 23.78
CA ASN A 127 -2.22 0.40 24.95
C ASN A 127 -2.70 -1.01 24.60
N TYR A 128 -2.03 -1.68 23.66
CA TYR A 128 -2.29 -3.07 23.31
C TYR A 128 -1.06 -3.96 23.53
N GLN A 129 -1.32 -5.23 23.83
CA GLN A 129 -0.33 -6.29 23.88
C GLN A 129 -0.77 -7.46 22.98
N LEU A 130 0.19 -8.14 22.34
CA LEU A 130 -0.08 -9.37 21.59
C LEU A 130 -0.64 -10.47 22.51
N ALA A 131 -1.72 -11.11 22.05
CA ALA A 131 -2.36 -12.26 22.68
C ALA A 131 -2.25 -13.55 21.85
N SER A 132 -1.61 -13.47 20.67
CA SER A 132 -1.30 -14.61 19.81
C SER A 132 0.05 -14.41 19.10
N PRO A 133 0.63 -15.48 18.54
CA PRO A 133 1.59 -15.34 17.46
C PRO A 133 1.02 -14.50 16.30
N VAL A 134 1.90 -13.79 15.61
CA VAL A 134 1.59 -13.07 14.37
C VAL A 134 1.56 -14.08 13.23
N LEU A 135 0.45 -14.06 12.48
CA LEU A 135 0.24 -14.86 11.30
C LEU A 135 0.37 -14.00 10.05
N GLY A 136 1.18 -14.42 9.09
CA GLY A 136 1.36 -13.77 7.80
C GLY A 136 0.74 -14.59 6.68
N LEU A 137 0.08 -13.92 5.74
CA LEU A 137 -0.26 -14.46 4.44
C LEU A 137 0.36 -13.55 3.39
N LEU A 138 1.29 -14.07 2.60
CA LEU A 138 1.84 -13.37 1.45
C LEU A 138 1.61 -14.20 0.19
N ALA A 139 1.62 -13.52 -0.94
CA ALA A 139 1.39 -14.13 -2.24
C ALA A 139 2.41 -13.61 -3.25
N TYR A 140 2.94 -14.53 -4.06
CA TYR A 140 3.95 -14.25 -5.07
C TYR A 140 3.57 -14.90 -6.39
N ASN A 141 4.11 -14.39 -7.49
CA ASN A 141 4.03 -15.11 -8.76
C ASN A 141 4.78 -16.44 -8.69
N ALA A 142 4.26 -17.43 -9.40
CA ALA A 142 4.89 -18.72 -9.56
C ALA A 142 4.77 -19.21 -11.01
N ASN A 143 5.70 -20.06 -11.39
CA ASN A 143 5.68 -20.76 -12.67
C ASN A 143 5.11 -22.18 -12.50
N PRO A 144 4.65 -22.84 -13.57
CA PRO A 144 4.35 -24.27 -13.54
C PRO A 144 5.47 -25.10 -12.91
N ASP A 145 6.72 -24.73 -13.21
CA ASP A 145 7.93 -25.40 -12.73
C ASP A 145 8.47 -24.83 -11.41
N GLY A 146 7.68 -24.03 -10.69
CA GLY A 146 7.91 -23.57 -9.31
C GLY A 146 9.06 -22.57 -9.07
N VAL A 147 10.09 -22.53 -9.92
CA VAL A 147 11.17 -21.55 -9.81
C VAL A 147 10.78 -20.28 -10.57
N ALA A 148 10.46 -19.22 -9.85
CA ALA A 148 10.29 -17.89 -10.43
C ALA A 148 11.67 -17.20 -10.50
N THR A 149 12.11 -16.85 -11.71
CA THR A 149 13.40 -16.14 -11.91
C THR A 149 13.40 -14.75 -11.27
N ASN A 150 12.25 -14.08 -11.27
CA ASN A 150 12.02 -12.77 -10.66
C ASN A 150 10.73 -12.80 -9.85
N PRO A 151 10.79 -13.15 -8.55
CA PRO A 151 9.61 -13.17 -7.70
C PRO A 151 9.16 -11.75 -7.34
N TYR A 152 7.88 -11.46 -7.58
CA TYR A 152 7.21 -10.24 -7.21
C TYR A 152 5.93 -10.57 -6.43
N GLU A 153 5.48 -9.61 -5.63
CA GLU A 153 4.27 -9.76 -4.83
C GLU A 153 3.02 -9.69 -5.69
N VAL A 154 2.10 -10.60 -5.42
CA VAL A 154 0.77 -10.65 -5.98
C VAL A 154 -0.20 -10.23 -4.89
N ASN A 155 -1.05 -9.26 -5.18
CA ASN A 155 -2.10 -8.86 -4.26
C ASN A 155 -3.24 -9.86 -4.28
N VAL A 156 -3.64 -10.35 -3.12
CA VAL A 156 -4.83 -11.16 -2.91
C VAL A 156 -5.78 -10.36 -2.04
N VAL A 157 -6.86 -9.88 -2.65
CA VAL A 157 -7.78 -8.92 -2.04
C VAL A 157 -9.16 -9.55 -1.92
N GLY A 158 -9.65 -9.68 -0.69
CA GLY A 158 -11.03 -10.04 -0.39
C GLY A 158 -11.95 -8.81 -0.47
N THR A 159 -13.26 -9.05 -0.44
CA THR A 159 -14.26 -7.98 -0.33
C THR A 159 -14.87 -7.98 1.07
N ASP A 160 -15.66 -6.96 1.42
CA ASP A 160 -16.37 -6.98 2.71
C ASP A 160 -17.39 -8.12 2.80
N GLN A 161 -17.95 -8.56 1.67
CA GLN A 161 -18.85 -9.71 1.59
C GLN A 161 -18.10 -11.05 1.64
N ASN A 162 -16.91 -11.10 1.03
CA ASN A 162 -16.05 -12.29 1.00
C ASN A 162 -14.63 -11.92 1.49
N PRO A 163 -14.46 -11.68 2.81
CA PRO A 163 -13.17 -11.30 3.36
C PRO A 163 -12.25 -12.53 3.46
N ILE A 164 -10.98 -12.26 3.72
CA ILE A 164 -10.03 -13.26 4.21
C ILE A 164 -10.29 -13.43 5.69
N LEU A 165 -10.67 -14.64 6.12
CA LEU A 165 -10.84 -14.97 7.53
C LEU A 165 -9.55 -15.61 8.07
N ILE A 166 -9.18 -15.23 9.29
CA ILE A 166 -7.97 -15.70 9.97
C ILE A 166 -8.40 -16.33 11.29
N ASP A 167 -8.34 -17.65 11.36
CA ASP A 167 -8.83 -18.45 12.50
C ASP A 167 -7.69 -18.79 13.47
N PHE A 168 -7.64 -18.11 14.62
CA PHE A 168 -6.63 -18.35 15.65
C PHE A 168 -7.03 -19.46 16.64
N LEU A 169 -8.21 -20.08 16.53
CA LEU A 169 -8.73 -21.05 17.52
C LEU A 169 -7.78 -22.23 17.75
N LYS A 170 -7.13 -22.72 16.70
CA LYS A 170 -6.20 -23.86 16.82
C LYS A 170 -4.91 -23.50 17.55
N ILE A 171 -4.55 -22.21 17.59
CA ILE A 171 -3.31 -21.72 18.18
C ILE A 171 -3.55 -21.28 19.63
N THR A 172 -4.72 -20.73 19.94
CA THR A 172 -5.07 -20.26 21.28
C THR A 172 -5.67 -21.36 22.18
N ALA A 173 -6.11 -22.48 21.60
CA ALA A 173 -6.66 -23.62 22.34
C ALA A 173 -5.56 -24.52 22.94
N SER A 174 -4.72 -23.96 23.81
CA SER A 174 -4.00 -24.77 24.81
C SER A 174 -4.90 -24.86 26.05
N ASP A 175 -5.42 -26.07 26.28
CA ASP A 175 -5.91 -26.59 27.58
C ASP A 175 -7.29 -26.17 28.15
N ASN A 176 -8.17 -25.50 27.41
CA ASN A 176 -9.54 -25.23 27.88
C ASN A 176 -10.61 -25.46 26.80
N PRO A 177 -11.88 -25.75 27.17
CA PRO A 177 -12.95 -25.93 26.18
C PRO A 177 -13.02 -24.69 25.29
N LYS A 178 -13.17 -24.93 23.97
CA LYS A 178 -13.26 -23.86 22.96
C LYS A 178 -14.24 -22.79 23.45
N PRO A 179 -13.80 -21.53 23.63
CA PRO A 179 -14.68 -20.50 24.13
C PRO A 179 -15.82 -20.30 23.12
N THR A 180 -17.03 -20.51 23.62
CA THR A 180 -18.27 -20.33 22.86
C THR A 180 -18.72 -18.87 22.84
N LYS A 181 -18.13 -18.01 23.67
CA LYS A 181 -18.44 -16.58 23.76
C LYS A 181 -17.25 -15.74 23.34
N MET A 182 -17.54 -14.69 22.58
CA MET A 182 -16.54 -13.72 22.13
C MET A 182 -16.09 -12.88 23.33
N ASN A 183 -14.78 -12.87 23.59
CA ASN A 183 -14.20 -12.01 24.61
C ASN A 183 -13.99 -10.60 24.02
N SER A 184 -14.75 -9.61 24.50
CA SER A 184 -14.67 -8.22 24.03
C SER A 184 -13.35 -7.52 24.35
N SER A 185 -12.53 -8.07 25.26
CA SER A 185 -11.19 -7.54 25.52
C SER A 185 -10.15 -7.92 24.47
N VAL A 186 -10.47 -8.89 23.60
CA VAL A 186 -9.61 -9.35 22.50
C VAL A 186 -10.04 -8.69 21.20
N LEU A 187 -9.08 -8.07 20.51
CA LEU A 187 -9.26 -7.45 19.19
C LEU A 187 -8.32 -8.07 18.16
N CYS A 188 -8.62 -7.82 16.90
CA CYS A 188 -7.79 -8.16 15.76
C CYS A 188 -6.91 -6.98 15.39
N ALA A 189 -5.60 -7.20 15.34
CA ALA A 189 -4.63 -6.27 14.78
C ALA A 189 -4.25 -6.70 13.37
N CYS A 190 -4.27 -5.77 12.42
CA CYS A 190 -3.75 -5.94 11.06
C CYS A 190 -2.59 -4.97 10.86
N PHE A 191 -1.43 -5.50 10.51
CA PHE A 191 -0.20 -4.77 10.30
C PHE A 191 -0.01 -4.53 8.80
N THR A 192 0.07 -3.27 8.40
CA THR A 192 0.24 -2.89 7.00
C THR A 192 1.71 -2.73 6.65
N SER A 193 2.02 -2.76 5.35
CA SER A 193 3.39 -2.63 4.85
C SER A 193 4.00 -1.24 5.06
N ASN A 194 3.19 -0.21 5.27
CA ASN A 194 3.63 1.17 5.56
C ASN A 194 3.80 1.44 7.07
N GLY A 195 3.91 0.39 7.88
CA GLY A 195 4.18 0.51 9.31
C GLY A 195 2.98 0.95 10.17
N SER A 196 1.75 0.98 9.63
CA SER A 196 0.55 1.30 10.42
C SER A 196 -0.15 0.04 10.93
N THR A 197 -0.90 0.21 12.02
CA THR A 197 -1.72 -0.86 12.60
C THR A 197 -3.18 -0.43 12.60
N THR A 198 -4.04 -1.34 12.19
CA THR A 198 -5.48 -1.18 12.33
C THR A 198 -6.02 -2.21 13.32
N PHE A 199 -6.97 -1.78 14.15
CA PHE A 199 -7.62 -2.63 15.14
C PHE A 199 -9.09 -2.81 14.75
N SER A 200 -9.60 -4.02 14.89
CA SER A 200 -11.00 -4.35 14.58
C SER A 200 -11.54 -5.41 15.51
N ASP A 201 -12.86 -5.47 15.65
CA ASP A 201 -13.52 -6.54 16.39
C ASP A 201 -13.38 -7.88 15.65
N GLN A 202 -13.40 -8.96 16.42
CA GLN A 202 -13.44 -10.32 15.87
C GLN A 202 -14.79 -10.55 15.18
N VAL A 203 -14.84 -11.41 14.16
CA VAL A 203 -16.12 -11.80 13.53
C VAL A 203 -16.80 -12.95 14.28
N SER A 204 -16.00 -13.74 14.98
CA SER A 204 -16.39 -14.79 15.90
C SER A 204 -15.23 -15.05 16.87
N PRO A 205 -15.38 -15.86 17.94
CA PRO A 205 -14.30 -16.08 18.91
C PRO A 205 -12.97 -16.47 18.25
N TYR A 206 -11.97 -15.62 18.42
CA TYR A 206 -10.61 -15.71 17.88
C TYR A 206 -10.51 -15.75 16.34
N VAL A 207 -11.52 -15.25 15.62
CA VAL A 207 -11.49 -15.14 14.16
C VAL A 207 -11.44 -13.69 13.74
N CYS A 208 -10.38 -13.33 13.04
CA CYS A 208 -10.21 -12.01 12.44
C CYS A 208 -10.69 -11.99 10.99
N LYS A 209 -11.09 -10.81 10.53
CA LYS A 209 -11.33 -10.54 9.12
C LYS A 209 -10.31 -9.56 8.57
N GLY A 210 -9.90 -9.79 7.33
CA GLY A 210 -9.02 -8.90 6.57
C GLY A 210 -9.46 -8.85 5.11
N THR A 211 -9.21 -7.72 4.44
CA THR A 211 -9.50 -7.58 3.00
C THR A 211 -8.26 -7.74 2.14
N ARG A 212 -7.07 -7.85 2.73
CA ARG A 212 -5.80 -7.96 2.01
C ARG A 212 -4.90 -9.03 2.60
N GLN A 213 -3.97 -9.54 1.81
CA GLN A 213 -2.83 -10.30 2.33
C GLN A 213 -1.97 -9.40 3.23
N GLY A 214 -1.27 -9.99 4.20
CA GLY A 214 -0.50 -9.26 5.21
C GLY A 214 -0.39 -10.03 6.53
N HIS A 215 -0.07 -9.31 7.61
CA HIS A 215 0.14 -9.90 8.93
C HIS A 215 -0.96 -9.52 9.90
N TYR A 216 -1.39 -10.50 10.69
CA TYR A 216 -2.52 -10.42 11.60
C TYR A 216 -2.16 -11.02 12.96
N ALA A 217 -2.72 -10.45 14.03
CA ALA A 217 -2.61 -11.03 15.37
C ALA A 217 -3.84 -10.70 16.23
N LEU A 218 -4.04 -11.47 17.28
CA LEU A 218 -4.92 -11.08 18.38
C LEU A 218 -4.17 -10.17 19.35
N VAL A 219 -4.85 -9.14 19.83
CA VAL A 219 -4.33 -8.22 20.85
C VAL A 219 -5.33 -8.03 21.97
N VAL A 220 -4.84 -7.73 23.16
CA VAL A 220 -5.65 -7.32 24.32
C VAL A 220 -5.27 -5.93 24.76
N LYS A 221 -6.24 -5.17 25.29
CA LYS A 221 -5.94 -3.89 25.91
C LYS A 221 -5.10 -4.11 27.17
N THR A 222 -3.99 -3.41 27.26
CA THR A 222 -3.25 -3.27 28.50
C THR A 222 -4.04 -2.29 29.36
N GLU A 223 -4.83 -2.79 30.32
CA GLU A 223 -5.45 -1.88 31.28
C GLU A 223 -4.33 -1.10 31.96
N ALA A 224 -4.42 0.23 31.92
CA ALA A 224 -3.55 1.06 32.72
C ALA A 224 -3.76 0.58 34.15
N ARG A 225 -2.72 0.04 34.79
CA ARG A 225 -2.75 -0.27 36.22
C ARG A 225 -3.12 1.02 36.93
N GLY A 226 -4.41 1.19 37.21
CA GLY A 226 -4.92 2.10 38.20
C GLY A 226 -4.23 1.69 39.48
N LYS A 227 -3.31 2.54 39.92
CA LYS A 227 -2.62 2.40 41.18
C LYS A 227 -3.62 2.82 42.27
N ASP A 228 -4.69 2.06 42.43
CA ASP A 228 -5.55 2.14 43.60
C ASP A 228 -4.87 1.30 44.68
N ILE A 229 -3.83 1.89 45.26
CA ILE A 229 -3.36 1.48 46.59
C ILE A 229 -4.29 2.20 47.57
N ASP A 230 -5.47 1.65 47.78
CA ASP A 230 -6.26 1.94 48.96
C ASP A 230 -5.94 0.88 50.02
N SER A 231 -5.24 1.32 51.05
CA SER A 231 -5.09 0.60 52.30
C SER A 231 -5.05 1.59 53.45
N SER A 232 -6.23 1.89 54.00
CA SER A 232 -6.56 1.74 55.43
C SER A 232 -7.58 2.78 55.88
N GLY A 233 -8.68 2.30 56.45
CA GLY A 233 -9.61 3.11 57.24
C GLY A 233 -10.97 2.46 57.37
N GLY A 234 -11.12 1.51 58.30
CA GLY A 234 -12.41 0.89 58.60
C GLY A 234 -13.39 1.82 59.31
N GLY A 235 -14.68 1.49 59.22
CA GLY A 235 -15.71 2.00 60.14
C GLY A 235 -17.12 2.16 59.58
N MET A 236 -18.01 1.28 60.02
CA MET A 236 -19.39 1.55 60.50
C MET A 236 -20.57 1.89 59.54
N VAL A 237 -21.36 0.86 59.23
CA VAL A 237 -22.84 0.64 59.35
C VAL A 237 -23.85 1.84 59.30
N THR A 238 -24.66 1.86 58.22
CA THR A 238 -26.13 2.19 58.06
C THR A 238 -26.65 3.65 58.08
N PRO A 239 -27.92 3.92 57.68
CA PRO A 239 -28.56 3.72 56.36
C PRO A 239 -29.36 4.96 55.86
N SER A 240 -29.80 4.91 54.59
CA SER A 240 -30.96 5.61 53.98
C SER A 240 -31.21 7.11 54.22
N THR A 241 -31.15 7.90 53.13
CA THR A 241 -32.18 8.92 52.84
C THR A 241 -32.18 9.29 51.35
N GLU A 242 -33.35 9.20 50.75
CA GLU A 242 -33.76 9.84 49.50
C GLU A 242 -33.86 11.35 49.71
N VAL A 243 -33.45 12.18 48.72
CA VAL A 243 -34.23 13.33 48.20
C VAL A 243 -33.73 13.64 46.78
N ASP A 244 -34.64 13.42 45.84
CA ASP A 244 -35.06 14.23 44.69
C ASP A 244 -34.24 15.45 44.20
N GLY A 245 -34.29 15.66 42.87
CA GLY A 245 -34.16 17.00 42.30
C GLY A 245 -33.13 17.21 41.19
N GLY A 246 -33.53 16.92 39.94
CA GLY A 246 -33.47 17.95 38.89
C GLY A 246 -32.25 18.04 37.96
N SER A 247 -32.56 17.77 36.68
CA SER A 247 -32.12 18.54 35.51
C SER A 247 -30.67 18.45 35.04
N GLY A 248 -30.55 18.02 33.78
CA GLY A 248 -29.70 18.78 32.86
C GLY A 248 -28.54 18.00 32.25
N GLY A 249 -28.73 17.68 30.97
CA GLY A 249 -27.64 17.80 30.01
C GLY A 249 -26.89 16.50 29.74
N GLY A 250 -27.33 15.81 28.68
CA GLY A 250 -26.46 14.92 27.94
C GLY A 250 -25.17 15.65 27.58
N LYS A 251 -24.06 15.25 28.19
CA LYS A 251 -22.72 15.64 27.76
C LYS A 251 -22.34 14.76 26.56
N LEU A 252 -22.83 15.16 25.38
CA LEU A 252 -22.10 14.89 24.14
C LEU A 252 -20.73 15.55 24.30
N SER A 253 -19.70 14.72 24.44
CA SER A 253 -18.34 15.21 24.62
C SER A 253 -17.94 16.02 23.39
N ARG A 254 -17.33 17.16 23.69
CA ARG A 254 -17.04 18.29 22.82
C ARG A 254 -15.81 18.01 21.94
N TRP A 255 -15.77 16.84 21.29
CA TRP A 255 -14.67 16.44 20.40
C TRP A 255 -14.92 16.78 18.92
N LYS A 256 -16.10 17.33 18.59
CA LYS A 256 -16.57 17.42 17.19
C LYS A 256 -16.47 18.80 16.53
N VAL A 257 -15.53 19.67 16.94
CA VAL A 257 -15.29 20.97 16.25
C VAL A 257 -13.80 21.37 16.13
N ALA A 258 -12.82 20.49 16.37
CA ALA A 258 -11.41 20.92 16.26
C ALA A 258 -10.42 19.87 15.76
N VAL A 259 -10.76 19.08 14.74
CA VAL A 259 -9.76 18.41 13.87
C VAL A 259 -10.30 18.38 12.44
N GLY A 260 -10.30 19.55 11.81
CA GLY A 260 -10.63 19.73 10.40
C GLY A 260 -9.61 20.61 9.69
N SER A 261 -8.33 20.56 10.08
CA SER A 261 -7.36 21.56 9.60
C SER A 261 -5.89 21.11 9.52
N VAL A 262 -5.60 19.86 9.12
CA VAL A 262 -4.19 19.48 8.80
C VAL A 262 -4.02 18.80 7.43
N ILE A 263 -5.09 18.40 6.74
CA ILE A 263 -4.98 17.84 5.37
C ILE A 263 -5.17 18.93 4.29
N GLY A 264 -5.78 20.08 4.63
CA GLY A 264 -5.98 21.19 3.70
C GLY A 264 -4.75 22.08 3.46
N SER A 265 -3.72 22.01 4.31
CA SER A 265 -2.56 22.90 4.20
C SER A 265 -1.61 22.49 3.07
N GLY A 266 -1.39 21.18 2.85
CA GLY A 266 -0.51 20.70 1.79
C GLY A 266 -1.06 21.02 0.39
N ILE A 267 -2.35 20.74 0.15
CA ILE A 267 -3.00 21.04 -1.13
C ILE A 267 -3.12 22.55 -1.33
N GLY A 268 -3.43 23.31 -0.27
CA GLY A 268 -3.47 24.77 -0.31
C GLY A 268 -2.12 25.38 -0.70
N ALA A 269 -1.02 24.93 -0.10
CA ALA A 269 0.33 25.43 -0.41
C ALA A 269 0.77 25.05 -1.83
N ILE A 270 0.42 23.84 -2.30
CA ILE A 270 0.72 23.40 -3.68
C ILE A 270 -0.09 24.23 -4.69
N LEU A 271 -1.39 24.45 -4.45
CA LEU A 271 -2.23 25.28 -5.32
C LEU A 271 -1.79 26.75 -5.32
N LEU A 272 -1.42 27.30 -4.16
CA LEU A 272 -0.87 28.66 -4.08
C LEU A 272 0.46 28.76 -4.83
N GLY A 273 1.34 27.77 -4.67
CA GLY A 273 2.61 27.69 -5.37
C GLY A 273 2.44 27.63 -6.89
N LEU A 274 1.53 26.79 -7.38
CA LEU A 274 1.20 26.71 -8.82
C LEU A 274 0.61 28.01 -9.36
N LEU A 275 -0.22 28.72 -8.58
CA LEU A 275 -0.77 30.02 -8.96
C LEU A 275 0.32 31.09 -9.09
N VAL A 276 1.27 31.15 -8.16
CA VAL A 276 2.38 32.11 -8.21
C VAL A 276 3.29 31.82 -9.42
N VAL A 277 3.61 30.54 -9.68
CA VAL A 277 4.39 30.15 -10.86
C VAL A 277 3.65 30.53 -12.16
N ALA A 278 2.34 30.30 -12.23
CA ALA A 278 1.54 30.67 -13.40
C ALA A 278 1.51 32.19 -13.64
N MET A 279 1.41 33.00 -12.58
CA MET A 279 1.49 34.47 -12.68
C MET A 279 2.86 34.94 -13.18
N LEU A 280 3.96 34.36 -12.69
CA LEU A 280 5.31 34.71 -13.13
C LEU A 280 5.58 34.29 -14.58
N VAL A 281 5.13 33.11 -14.99
CA VAL A 281 5.24 32.65 -16.39
C VAL A 281 4.38 33.50 -17.32
N LYS A 282 3.16 33.87 -16.90
CA LYS A 282 2.32 34.80 -17.67
C LYS A 282 2.94 36.19 -17.75
N GLY A 283 3.57 36.69 -16.68
CA GLY A 283 4.30 37.96 -16.68
C GLY A 283 5.48 37.96 -17.64
N LYS A 284 6.32 36.91 -17.60
CA LYS A 284 7.45 36.76 -18.55
C LYS A 284 6.97 36.60 -19.98
N LYS A 285 5.96 35.76 -20.24
CA LYS A 285 5.38 35.60 -21.59
C LYS A 285 4.68 36.86 -22.10
N LYS A 286 4.12 37.69 -21.22
CA LYS A 286 3.53 38.98 -21.60
C LYS A 286 4.62 39.98 -22.00
N ALA A 287 5.70 40.07 -21.22
CA ALA A 287 6.85 40.91 -21.57
C ALA A 287 7.52 40.48 -22.88
N GLU A 288 7.66 39.16 -23.10
CA GLU A 288 8.26 38.62 -24.32
C GLU A 288 7.35 38.77 -25.55
N ARG A 289 6.01 38.74 -25.37
CA ARG A 289 5.03 39.02 -26.43
C ARG A 289 5.05 40.49 -26.84
N GLU A 290 5.15 41.41 -25.89
CA GLU A 290 5.22 42.85 -26.17
C GLU A 290 6.52 43.23 -26.92
N GLU A 291 7.61 42.50 -26.69
CA GLU A 291 8.84 42.69 -27.46
C GLU A 291 8.80 42.07 -28.87
N MET A 292 8.12 40.94 -29.05
CA MET A 292 7.89 40.34 -30.37
C MET A 292 6.97 41.18 -31.27
N GLU A 293 5.98 41.88 -30.70
CA GLU A 293 5.11 42.77 -31.47
C GLU A 293 5.87 43.97 -32.04
N ARG A 294 6.88 44.51 -31.33
CA ARG A 294 7.68 45.63 -31.84
C ARG A 294 8.60 45.23 -33.00
N ARG A 295 9.18 44.02 -32.97
CA ARG A 295 10.08 43.53 -34.03
C ARG A 295 9.34 43.15 -35.32
N ALA A 296 8.08 42.74 -35.22
CA ALA A 296 7.24 42.48 -36.40
C ALA A 296 6.90 43.76 -37.19
N TYR A 297 6.81 44.94 -36.54
CA TYR A 297 6.58 46.21 -37.22
C TYR A 297 7.84 46.82 -37.86
N GLU A 298 9.04 46.46 -37.40
CA GLU A 298 10.30 46.92 -38.01
C GLU A 298 10.78 46.03 -39.17
N GLU A 299 10.41 44.74 -39.21
CA GLU A 299 10.92 43.80 -40.22
C GLU A 299 9.97 43.52 -41.41
N GLU A 300 8.71 43.99 -41.39
CA GLU A 300 7.79 43.90 -42.53
C GLU A 300 7.49 45.26 -43.18
N ALA A 301 8.49 45.84 -43.84
CA ALA A 301 8.22 46.62 -45.05
C ALA A 301 7.96 45.66 -46.23
N LEU A 302 7.02 44.72 -46.07
CA LEU A 302 6.61 43.79 -47.12
C LEU A 302 5.79 44.56 -48.15
N GLN A 303 6.21 44.54 -49.43
CA GLN A 303 5.51 45.24 -50.50
C GLN A 303 4.08 44.72 -50.68
N VAL A 304 3.11 45.49 -50.18
CA VAL A 304 1.67 45.28 -50.42
C VAL A 304 1.25 46.08 -51.65
N SER A 305 0.84 45.38 -52.71
CA SER A 305 0.21 45.99 -53.88
C SER A 305 -1.32 45.96 -53.73
N MET A 306 -1.99 47.05 -54.10
CA MET A 306 -3.44 47.14 -54.10
C MET A 306 -4.00 46.50 -55.38
N VAL A 307 -4.84 45.48 -55.25
CA VAL A 307 -5.61 44.95 -56.37
C VAL A 307 -7.09 45.23 -56.10
N GLY A 308 -7.58 46.35 -56.64
CA GLY A 308 -8.94 46.84 -56.35
C GLY A 308 -9.08 47.37 -54.92
N HIS A 309 -10.22 47.09 -54.26
CA HIS A 309 -10.54 47.59 -52.91
C HIS A 309 -10.08 46.67 -51.77
N VAL A 310 -9.28 45.65 -52.05
CA VAL A 310 -8.80 44.70 -51.03
C VAL A 310 -7.28 44.55 -51.12
N ARG A 311 -6.64 44.57 -49.95
CA ARG A 311 -5.19 44.42 -49.80
C ARG A 311 -4.86 42.94 -49.65
N ALA A 312 -4.05 42.39 -50.57
CA ALA A 312 -3.62 40.99 -50.53
C ALA A 312 -2.09 40.89 -50.49
N PRO A 313 -1.52 39.94 -49.72
CA PRO A 313 -0.07 39.69 -49.70
C PRO A 313 0.39 39.05 -51.02
N THR A 314 1.45 39.58 -51.62
CA THR A 314 2.05 39.01 -52.85
C THR A 314 3.24 38.15 -52.46
N ALA A 315 3.16 36.83 -52.70
CA ALA A 315 4.29 35.92 -52.54
C ALA A 315 5.13 35.89 -53.82
N SER A 316 6.46 36.03 -53.71
CA SER A 316 7.39 35.77 -54.83
C SER A 316 7.39 34.28 -55.17
N GLY A 317 6.99 33.94 -56.40
CA GLY A 317 6.90 32.54 -56.85
C GLY A 317 8.27 31.90 -57.04
N THR A 318 8.59 30.88 -56.25
CA THR A 318 9.76 30.02 -56.47
C THR A 318 9.31 28.73 -57.15
N ARG A 319 9.74 28.51 -58.40
CA ARG A 319 9.42 27.34 -59.22
C ARG A 319 10.44 26.23 -58.94
N THR A 320 10.03 25.11 -58.34
CA THR A 320 10.90 23.92 -58.22
C THR A 320 10.81 23.06 -59.48
N LEU A 321 11.95 22.59 -59.98
CA LEU A 321 12.04 21.67 -61.14
C LEU A 321 11.90 20.20 -60.67
N PRO A 322 11.25 19.33 -61.45
CA PRO A 322 11.09 17.92 -61.11
C PRO A 322 12.38 17.12 -61.38
N VAL A 323 12.70 16.19 -60.47
CA VAL A 323 13.81 15.21 -60.59
C VAL A 323 13.25 13.90 -61.15
N MET A 324 13.92 13.33 -62.15
CA MET A 324 13.53 12.10 -62.88
C MET A 324 14.29 10.89 -62.30
N PRO A 325 13.66 9.71 -62.10
CA PRO A 325 14.33 8.51 -61.58
C PRO A 325 15.05 7.69 -62.68
N ASP A 326 16.22 7.13 -62.35
CA ASP A 326 17.07 6.28 -63.20
C ASP A 326 16.88 4.79 -62.87
N ASP A 327 16.33 4.03 -63.81
CA ASP A 327 16.15 2.57 -63.74
C ASP A 327 17.31 1.86 -64.44
N ARG A 328 18.39 1.52 -63.71
CA ARG A 328 19.39 0.54 -64.19
C ARG A 328 20.34 0.00 -63.11
N TYR A 329 19.93 -0.98 -62.30
CA TYR A 329 20.87 -2.01 -61.79
C TYR A 329 20.16 -3.22 -61.15
N LYS A 330 20.35 -4.40 -61.76
CA LYS A 330 20.50 -5.77 -61.18
C LYS A 330 19.71 -6.83 -61.94
N ASN A 331 20.37 -7.40 -62.95
CA ASN A 331 20.12 -8.76 -63.42
C ASN A 331 21.47 -9.43 -63.69
N THR A 332 22.11 -9.92 -62.62
CA THR A 332 23.18 -10.93 -62.72
C THR A 332 23.30 -11.64 -61.38
N HIS A 333 22.52 -12.72 -61.21
CA HIS A 333 22.91 -13.93 -60.48
C HIS A 333 21.76 -14.95 -60.59
N LEU A 334 21.60 -15.46 -61.81
CA LEU A 334 21.03 -16.78 -62.06
C LEU A 334 22.16 -17.61 -62.67
N ASN A 335 22.30 -18.85 -62.18
CA ASN A 335 23.25 -19.90 -62.54
C ASN A 335 24.53 -19.99 -61.71
N HIS A 336 24.41 -20.53 -60.49
CA HIS A 336 25.18 -21.73 -60.12
C HIS A 336 24.61 -22.38 -58.85
N HIS A 337 23.77 -23.40 -59.00
CA HIS A 337 23.83 -24.63 -58.22
C HIS A 337 22.75 -25.61 -58.69
N ARG A 338 23.25 -26.80 -59.06
CA ARG A 338 22.56 -28.03 -59.45
C ARG A 338 22.20 -28.16 -60.93
#